data_AF-A0A1D9G0E9-F1
#
_entry.id   AF-A0A1D9G0E9-F1
#
_cell.length_a   1.000
_cell.length_b   1.000
_cell.length_c   1.000
_cell.angle_alpha   90.00
_cell.angle_beta   90.00
_cell.angle_gamma   90.00
#
_symmetry.space_group_name_H-M   'P 1'
#
loop_
_entity.id
_entity.type
_entity.pdbx_description
1 polymer ?
#
loop_
_entity_poly.entity_id
_entity_poly.type
_entity_poly.pdbx_seq_one_letter_code
_entity_poly.pdbx_strand_id
1 'polypeptide(L)' 'MMNQKYQSDLIAIVGMACRFPEANDHNQFWQNLEQGINSISNSISEITSQRWEVEKYYSATPETPNPTISKW' A
#
# COMPACT_ATOMS: atom_id res chain seq x y z
N MET A 1 10.57 -33.11 22.72
CA MET A 1 11.74 -33.00 21.81
C MET A 1 11.35 -32.04 20.69
N MET A 2 11.98 -30.87 20.61
CA MET A 2 11.81 -29.95 19.47
C MET A 2 12.69 -30.43 18.29
N ASN A 3 12.11 -30.40 17.09
CA ASN A 3 12.74 -30.84 15.85
C ASN A 3 13.96 -29.97 15.52
N GLN A 4 15.17 -30.53 15.61
CA GLN A 4 16.47 -29.86 15.37
C GLN A 4 16.66 -29.29 13.95
N LYS A 5 15.74 -29.55 13.01
CA LYS A 5 15.82 -29.12 11.61
C LYS A 5 15.63 -27.61 11.39
N TYR A 6 15.10 -26.88 12.36
CA TYR A 6 14.80 -25.45 12.21
C TYR A 6 15.86 -24.52 12.79
N GLN A 7 16.95 -25.04 13.36
CA GLN A 7 17.84 -24.24 14.21
C GLN A 7 19.00 -23.58 13.47
N SER A 8 19.35 -24.03 12.26
CA SER A 8 20.58 -23.59 11.56
C SER A 8 20.42 -22.35 10.68
N ASP A 9 19.20 -21.99 10.26
CA ASP A 9 18.97 -20.97 9.23
C ASP A 9 17.86 -19.97 9.59
N LEU A 10 17.65 -19.70 10.88
CA LEU A 10 16.66 -18.71 11.31
C LEU A 10 17.18 -17.30 11.08
N ILE A 11 16.43 -16.53 10.30
CA ILE A 11 16.69 -15.11 10.10
C ILE A 11 15.77 -14.31 11.03
N ALA A 12 16.38 -13.53 11.91
CA ALA A 12 15.65 -12.64 12.80
C ALA A 12 15.39 -11.28 12.14
N ILE A 13 14.18 -10.77 12.28
CA ILE A 13 13.87 -9.36 12.02
C ILE A 13 14.25 -8.58 13.28
N VAL A 14 15.34 -7.82 13.23
CA VAL A 14 15.85 -7.04 14.39
C VAL A 14 15.39 -5.58 14.37
N GLY A 15 14.66 -5.17 13.34
CA GLY A 15 14.09 -3.83 13.21
C GLY A 15 13.29 -3.67 11.92
N MET A 16 12.37 -2.71 11.89
CA MET A 16 11.62 -2.34 10.69
C MET A 16 11.29 -0.86 10.68
N ALA A 17 11.14 -0.30 9.48
CA ALA A 17 10.57 1.01 9.23
C ALA A 17 9.69 0.92 7.99
N CYS A 18 8.60 1.66 7.97
CA CYS A 18 7.69 1.70 6.83
C CYS A 18 6.99 3.05 6.74
N ARG A 19 6.45 3.34 5.55
CA ARG A 19 5.54 4.46 5.31
C ARG A 19 4.47 3.98 4.35
N PHE A 20 3.23 4.06 4.79
CA PHE A 20 2.03 3.62 4.07
C PHE A 20 1.04 4.79 3.93
N PRO A 21 0.03 4.67 3.06
CA PRO A 21 -1.11 5.59 3.06
C PRO A 21 -1.65 5.73 4.49
N GLU A 22 -1.80 6.97 4.96
CA GLU A 22 -2.26 7.32 6.31
C GLU A 22 -1.45 6.72 7.49
N ALA A 23 -0.24 6.23 7.22
CA ALA A 23 0.64 5.70 8.25
C ALA A 23 2.09 6.10 7.99
N ASN A 24 2.57 7.08 8.75
CA ASN A 24 3.94 7.59 8.58
C ASN A 24 5.01 6.69 9.21
N ASP A 25 4.61 5.70 10.01
CA ASP A 25 5.49 4.73 10.65
C ASP A 25 4.76 3.39 10.90
N HIS A 26 5.50 2.42 11.45
CA HIS A 26 5.00 1.07 11.72
C HIS A 26 3.97 1.01 12.86
N ASN A 27 4.00 1.96 13.81
CA ASN A 27 3.03 2.02 14.90
C ASN A 27 1.67 2.47 14.36
N GLN A 28 1.65 3.54 13.58
CA GLN A 28 0.43 4.03 12.92
C GLN A 28 -0.13 2.97 11.97
N PHE A 29 0.73 2.27 11.23
CA PHE A 29 0.31 1.17 10.36
C PHE A 29 -0.35 0.04 11.14
N TRP A 30 0.23 -0.37 12.27
CA TRP A 30 -0.34 -1.42 13.11
C TRP A 30 -1.70 -1.02 13.68
N GLN A 31 -1.83 0.22 14.16
CA GLN A 31 -3.11 0.76 14.66
C GLN A 31 -4.19 0.75 13.57
N ASN A 32 -3.85 1.11 12.34
CA ASN A 32 -4.79 1.08 11.22
C ASN A 32 -5.30 -0.33 10.94
N LEU A 33 -4.41 -1.34 10.98
CA LEU A 33 -4.79 -2.74 10.80
C LEU A 33 -5.70 -3.23 11.93
N GLU A 34 -5.34 -2.95 13.18
CA GLU A 34 -6.10 -3.35 14.36
C GLU A 34 -7.53 -2.77 14.36
N GLN A 35 -7.67 -1.51 13.92
CA GLN A 35 -8.95 -0.81 13.86
C GLN A 35 -9.75 -1.11 12.57
N GLY A 36 -9.20 -1.91 11.65
CA GLY A 36 -9.83 -2.17 10.36
C GLY A 36 -9.97 -0.92 9.50
N ILE A 37 -9.08 0.07 9.67
CA ILE A 37 -9.09 1.32 8.92
C ILE A 37 -8.78 1.00 7.46
N ASN A 38 -9.73 1.32 6.59
CA ASN A 38 -9.48 1.39 5.17
C ASN A 38 -8.56 2.59 4.88
N SER A 39 -7.24 2.39 5.00
CA SER A 39 -6.22 3.44 4.77
C SER A 39 -6.16 3.88 3.29
N ILE A 40 -6.89 3.15 2.45
CA ILE A 40 -7.16 3.41 1.03
C ILE A 40 -8.37 4.37 0.90
N SER A 41 -9.10 4.72 1.96
CA SER A 41 -10.30 5.58 1.88
C SER A 41 -10.03 7.07 2.10
N ASN A 42 -9.04 7.44 2.92
CA ASN A 42 -8.77 8.85 3.25
C ASN A 42 -7.45 9.35 2.62
N SER A 43 -6.49 8.47 2.32
CA SER A 43 -5.30 8.82 1.50
C SER A 43 -5.50 8.68 -0.03
N ILE A 44 -6.55 8.00 -0.49
CA ILE A 44 -6.90 7.95 -1.91
C ILE A 44 -8.02 8.95 -2.15
N SER A 45 -7.63 10.22 -2.17
CA SER A 45 -8.28 11.10 -3.12
C SER A 45 -7.96 10.59 -4.52
N GLU A 46 -8.87 10.81 -5.47
CA GLU A 46 -8.55 10.71 -6.90
C GLU A 46 -7.18 11.32 -7.14
N ILE A 47 -6.32 10.61 -7.90
CA ILE A 47 -4.92 11.03 -8.08
C ILE A 47 -4.89 12.53 -8.34
N THR A 48 -4.33 13.28 -7.41
CA THR A 48 -4.40 14.74 -7.51
C THR A 48 -3.39 15.22 -8.56
N SER A 49 -3.64 16.39 -9.13
CA SER A 49 -2.71 17.06 -10.04
C SER A 49 -1.33 17.32 -9.44
N GLN A 50 -1.17 17.17 -8.11
CA GLN A 50 0.14 17.20 -7.44
C GLN A 50 1.06 16.05 -7.88
N ARG A 51 0.52 14.92 -8.33
CA ARG A 51 1.32 13.80 -8.86
C ARG A 51 1.43 13.88 -10.38
N TRP A 52 0.29 13.92 -11.08
CA TRP A 52 0.19 14.11 -12.52
C TRP A 52 -1.22 14.52 -12.94
N GLU A 53 -1.37 15.03 -14.16
CA GLU A 53 -2.67 15.38 -14.75
C GLU A 53 -3.44 14.11 -15.18
N VAL A 54 -4.37 13.65 -14.33
CA VAL A 54 -5.14 12.41 -14.56
C VAL A 54 -5.95 12.43 -15.85
N GLU A 55 -6.54 13.58 -16.18
CA GLU A 55 -7.38 13.76 -17.38
C GLU A 55 -6.67 13.41 -18.70
N LYS A 56 -5.33 13.46 -18.72
CA LYS A 56 -4.54 13.07 -19.91
C LYS A 56 -4.45 11.56 -20.12
N TYR A 57 -4.66 10.78 -19.07
CA TYR A 57 -4.35 9.35 -19.06
C TYR A 57 -5.51 8.46 -18.62
N TYR A 58 -6.63 9.02 -18.19
CA TYR A 58 -7.80 8.25 -17.77
C TYR A 58 -8.89 8.18 -18.86
N SER A 59 -9.50 7.01 -19.02
CA SER A 59 -10.73 6.83 -19.79
C SER A 59 -11.63 5.80 -19.11
N ALA A 60 -12.91 6.10 -18.98
CA ALA A 60 -13.90 5.14 -18.48
C ALA A 60 -14.22 4.03 -19.50
N THR A 61 -13.75 4.15 -20.74
CA THR A 61 -14.00 3.18 -21.82
C THR A 61 -12.80 2.24 -21.96
N PRO A 62 -12.93 0.94 -21.63
CA PRO A 62 -11.81 0.00 -21.71
C PRO A 62 -11.25 -0.20 -23.12
N GLU A 63 -12.06 0.06 -24.13
CA GLU A 63 -11.69 -0.11 -25.54
C GLU A 63 -10.90 1.07 -26.11
N THR A 64 -10.77 2.17 -25.37
CA THR A 64 -9.92 3.29 -25.81
C THR A 64 -8.45 2.88 -25.75
N PRO A 65 -7.70 2.90 -26.86
CA PRO A 65 -6.29 2.56 -26.85
C PRO A 65 -5.49 3.65 -26.10
N ASN A 66 -4.61 3.22 -25.19
CA ASN A 66 -3.65 4.01 -24.37
C ASN A 66 -4.07 4.47 -22.96
N PRO A 67 -5.26 5.04 -22.68
CA PRO A 67 -5.59 5.50 -21.33
C PRO A 67 -5.90 4.32 -20.40
N THR A 68 -5.62 4.52 -19.11
CA THR A 68 -5.99 3.60 -18.04
C THR A 68 -7.47 3.78 -17.67
N ILE A 69 -8.10 2.68 -17.29
CA ILE A 69 -9.46 2.66 -16.73
C ILE A 69 -9.49 2.87 -15.20
N SER A 70 -8.32 2.96 -14.55
CA SER A 70 -8.19 3.28 -13.13
C SER A 70 -7.66 4.69 -12.93
N LYS A 71 -8.25 5.41 -11.97
CA LYS A 71 -7.85 6.74 -11.49
C LYS A 71 -7.57 6.77 -9.98
N TRP A 72 -7.44 5.58 -9.42
CA TRP A 72 -7.18 5.27 -8.02
C TRP A 72 -5.78 4.67 -7.88
#